data_AF-A0A382EWQ9-F1
#
_entry.id   AF-A0A382EWQ9-F1
#
_cell.length_a   1.000
_cell.length_b   1.000
_cell.length_c   1.000
_cell.angle_alpha   90.00
_cell.angle_beta   90.00
_cell.angle_gamma   90.00
#
_symmetry.space_group_name_H-M   'P 1'
#
loop_
_entity.id
_entity.type
_entity.pdbx_description
1 polymer ?
#
loop_
_entity_poly.entity_id
_entity_poly.type
_entity_poly.pdbx_seq_one_letter_code
_entity_poly.pdbx_strand_id
1 'polypeptide(L)'
;MLCASLETGAFAPLESTLTRLCISPLFQQHGETLSNVDRILEGALDIHVHFSPDPKVERRAGAVEIALQAKELGMQGVVLKSHEYPTHPVADTTSELVPEVTVLGGVALDLGVGGLNIHAVEATANMGGRIVWMPTYSAKADREA
;
A
#
# COMPACT_ATOMS: atom_id res chain seq x y z
N MET A 1 26.35 -11.68 15.63
CA MET A 1 24.96 -11.21 15.78
C MET A 1 24.12 -12.46 15.99
N LEU A 2 23.75 -12.75 17.25
CA LEU A 2 23.20 -14.05 17.65
C LEU A 2 21.75 -14.18 17.17
N CYS A 3 21.47 -15.24 16.42
CA CYS A 3 20.15 -15.73 16.06
C CYS A 3 19.59 -16.47 17.29
N ALA A 4 18.41 -16.09 17.78
CA ALA A 4 17.75 -16.77 18.90
C ALA A 4 16.78 -17.85 18.37
N SER A 5 17.02 -19.09 18.79
CA SER A 5 16.27 -20.29 18.48
C SER A 5 14.85 -20.26 19.07
N LEU A 6 13.88 -20.72 18.28
CA LEU A 6 12.51 -20.98 18.69
C LEU A 6 12.42 -22.35 19.39
N GLU A 7 11.89 -22.38 20.61
CA GLU A 7 11.49 -23.62 21.27
C GLU A 7 9.98 -23.88 21.06
N THR A 8 9.68 -25.11 20.68
CA THR A 8 8.37 -25.68 20.42
C THR A 8 7.60 -25.95 21.71
N GLY A 9 6.36 -25.44 21.81
CA GLY A 9 5.40 -25.74 22.87
C GLY A 9 4.13 -26.40 22.32
N ALA A 10 3.63 -27.40 23.05
CA ALA A 10 2.69 -28.44 22.62
C ALA A 10 1.24 -28.00 22.34
N PHE A 11 0.60 -28.77 21.46
CA PHE A 11 -0.84 -28.83 21.17
C PHE A 11 -1.66 -29.47 22.31
N ALA A 12 -2.84 -28.92 22.60
CA ALA A 12 -4.04 -29.68 22.99
C ALA A 12 -5.33 -28.88 22.67
N PRO A 13 -6.43 -29.52 22.25
CA PRO A 13 -7.61 -28.85 21.69
C PRO A 13 -8.74 -28.67 22.72
N LEU A 14 -9.58 -27.66 22.53
CA LEU A 14 -10.92 -27.59 23.12
C LEU A 14 -11.89 -26.98 22.10
N GLU A 15 -12.83 -27.81 21.65
CA GLU A 15 -14.01 -27.40 20.89
C GLU A 15 -14.86 -26.42 21.73
N SER A 16 -15.44 -25.41 21.09
CA SER A 16 -16.88 -25.15 21.25
C SER A 16 -17.38 -24.28 20.11
N THR A 17 -18.31 -24.87 19.37
CA THR A 17 -19.36 -24.27 18.56
C THR A 17 -19.85 -22.97 19.17
N LEU A 18 -19.78 -21.86 18.43
CA LEU A 18 -20.80 -20.81 18.48
C LEU A 18 -20.71 -19.95 17.23
N THR A 19 -21.68 -20.18 16.35
CA THR A 19 -22.11 -19.31 15.27
C THR A 19 -22.19 -17.87 15.77
N ARG A 20 -21.32 -17.00 15.26
CA ARG A 20 -21.57 -15.56 15.26
C ARG A 20 -21.39 -15.09 13.82
N LEU A 21 -22.51 -15.02 13.11
CA LEU A 21 -22.68 -14.09 12.01
C LEU A 21 -22.27 -12.70 12.55
N CYS A 22 -21.00 -12.34 12.38
CA CYS A 22 -20.62 -10.94 12.33
C CYS A 22 -20.92 -10.47 10.91
N ILE A 23 -22.21 -10.27 10.64
CA ILE A 23 -22.62 -9.29 9.64
C ILE A 23 -22.05 -7.99 10.18
N SER A 24 -20.90 -7.57 9.65
CA SER A 24 -20.40 -6.21 9.85
C SER A 24 -21.56 -5.27 9.59
N PRO A 25 -21.82 -4.28 10.46
CA PRO A 25 -22.87 -3.31 10.15
C PRO A 25 -22.41 -2.58 8.89
N LEU A 26 -22.98 -2.97 7.75
CA LEU A 26 -22.97 -2.18 6.54
C LEU A 26 -23.63 -0.87 6.92
N PHE A 27 -22.78 0.12 7.19
CA PHE A 27 -23.01 1.53 6.98
C PHE A 27 -24.46 1.98 7.18
N GLN A 28 -24.92 1.95 8.43
CA GLN A 28 -26.17 2.62 8.79
C GLN A 28 -25.85 4.08 9.09
N GLN A 29 -25.53 4.85 8.06
CA GLN A 29 -25.49 6.30 8.12
C GLN A 29 -26.72 6.85 7.40
N HIS A 30 -27.42 7.73 8.12
CA HIS A 30 -28.73 8.26 7.78
C HIS A 30 -28.65 9.18 6.55
N GLY A 31 -29.55 9.01 5.58
CA GLY A 31 -30.18 10.10 4.82
C GLY A 31 -29.37 10.99 3.88
N GLU A 32 -28.04 10.89 3.82
CA GLU A 32 -27.22 11.65 2.86
C GLU A 32 -27.01 10.80 1.60
N THR A 33 -27.43 11.32 0.44
CA THR A 33 -27.11 10.66 -0.84
C THR A 33 -25.61 10.86 -1.09
N LEU A 34 -24.85 9.76 -1.16
CA LEU A 34 -23.43 9.79 -1.50
C LEU A 34 -23.20 10.68 -2.73
N SER A 35 -22.17 11.52 -2.68
CA SER A 35 -21.84 12.36 -3.82
C SER A 35 -21.47 11.47 -5.01
N ASN A 36 -21.57 12.00 -6.23
CA ASN A 36 -21.11 11.27 -7.41
C ASN A 36 -19.62 10.92 -7.33
N VAL A 37 -18.83 11.69 -6.57
CA VAL A 37 -17.40 11.42 -6.35
C VAL A 37 -17.23 10.20 -5.44
N ASP A 38 -17.92 10.17 -4.29
CA ASP A 38 -17.82 9.06 -3.33
C ASP A 38 -18.22 7.72 -3.97
N ARG A 39 -19.26 7.74 -4.80
CA ARG A 39 -19.72 6.56 -5.55
C ARG A 39 -18.72 6.02 -6.57
N ILE A 40 -17.82 6.86 -7.10
CA ILE A 40 -16.79 6.42 -8.04
C ILE A 40 -15.59 5.82 -7.29
N LEU A 41 -15.35 6.26 -6.06
CA LEU A 41 -14.25 5.77 -5.23
C LEU A 41 -14.55 4.39 -4.63
N GLU A 42 -15.82 4.06 -4.40
CA GLU A 42 -16.21 2.73 -3.93
C GLU A 42 -15.72 1.63 -4.89
N GLY A 43 -14.89 0.72 -4.39
CA GLY A 43 -14.24 -0.33 -5.18
C GLY A 43 -13.12 0.15 -6.12
N ALA A 44 -12.73 1.42 -6.09
CA ALA A 44 -11.66 1.93 -6.94
C ALA A 44 -10.26 1.54 -6.44
N LEU A 45 -9.30 1.49 -7.38
CA LEU A 45 -7.87 1.32 -7.11
C LEU A 45 -7.11 2.56 -7.61
N ASP A 46 -6.54 3.34 -6.71
CA ASP A 46 -5.63 4.44 -7.10
C ASP A 46 -4.23 3.88 -7.33
N ILE A 47 -3.75 3.96 -8.57
CA ILE A 47 -2.48 3.33 -8.99
C ILE A 47 -1.25 4.23 -8.83
N HIS A 48 -1.39 5.45 -8.33
CA HIS A 48 -0.26 6.38 -8.20
C HIS A 48 -0.44 7.32 -7.02
N VAL A 49 -0.15 6.83 -5.81
CA VAL A 49 -0.24 7.63 -4.59
C VAL A 49 1.14 7.96 -4.03
N HIS A 50 1.43 9.24 -3.92
CA HIS A 50 2.62 9.74 -3.23
C HIS A 50 2.35 9.91 -1.73
N PHE A 51 3.29 9.50 -0.88
CA PHE A 51 3.11 9.42 0.57
C PHE A 51 4.38 9.80 1.34
N SER A 52 4.22 10.20 2.60
CA SER A 52 5.32 10.57 3.50
C SER A 52 6.04 9.33 4.06
N PRO A 53 7.36 9.39 4.31
CA PRO A 53 8.28 10.52 4.09
C PRO A 53 8.75 10.64 2.64
N ASP A 54 8.97 11.88 2.20
CA ASP A 54 9.54 12.23 0.90
C ASP A 54 10.56 13.37 1.10
N PRO A 55 11.80 13.23 0.57
CA PRO A 55 12.86 14.20 0.82
C PRO A 55 12.76 15.49 0.00
N LYS A 56 11.88 15.54 -1.01
CA LYS A 56 11.75 16.69 -1.93
C LYS A 56 10.48 17.49 -1.68
N VAL A 57 9.39 16.83 -1.33
CA VAL A 57 8.07 17.47 -1.19
C VAL A 57 7.38 16.95 0.06
N GLU A 58 6.90 17.87 0.91
CA GLU A 58 6.05 17.50 2.04
C GLU A 58 4.76 16.85 1.55
N ARG A 59 4.50 15.62 2.00
CA ARG A 59 3.31 14.85 1.60
C ARG A 59 2.22 15.00 2.64
N ARG A 60 0.97 14.95 2.18
CA ARG A 60 -0.22 15.17 3.02
C ARG A 60 -0.39 14.12 4.12
N ALA A 61 0.03 12.89 3.86
CA ALA A 61 -0.22 11.75 4.74
C ALA A 61 0.85 10.66 4.55
N GLY A 62 1.01 9.82 5.58
CA GLY A 62 1.81 8.60 5.52
C GLY A 62 1.04 7.43 4.90
N ALA A 63 1.75 6.33 4.60
CA ALA A 63 1.15 5.15 3.96
C ALA A 63 -0.05 4.57 4.73
N VAL A 64 0.07 4.43 6.05
CA VAL A 64 -1.00 3.87 6.91
C VAL A 64 -2.22 4.77 6.93
N GLU A 65 -2.03 6.09 7.05
CA GLU A 65 -3.13 7.05 7.06
C GLU A 65 -3.88 7.04 5.71
N ILE A 66 -3.14 6.97 4.60
CA ILE A 66 -3.73 6.82 3.26
C ILE A 66 -4.54 5.53 3.16
N ALA A 67 -4.03 4.40 3.65
CA ALA A 67 -4.74 3.13 3.63
C ALA A 67 -6.02 3.17 4.47
N LEU A 68 -5.99 3.83 5.64
CA LEU A 68 -7.18 4.04 6.48
C LEU A 68 -8.22 4.93 5.77
N GLN A 69 -7.79 6.00 5.11
CA GLN A 69 -8.70 6.84 4.31
C GLN A 69 -9.32 6.06 3.15
N ALA A 70 -8.53 5.25 2.44
CA ALA A 70 -9.03 4.39 1.37
C ALA A 70 -10.08 3.39 1.89
N LYS A 71 -9.85 2.82 3.08
CA LYS A 71 -10.81 1.95 3.76
C LYS A 71 -12.12 2.67 4.08
N GLU A 72 -12.04 3.88 4.64
CA GLU A 72 -13.20 4.70 4.98
C GLU A 72 -14.03 5.07 3.76
N LEU A 73 -13.37 5.28 2.61
CA LEU A 73 -14.01 5.58 1.33
C LEU A 73 -14.51 4.34 0.58
N GLY A 74 -14.35 3.13 1.14
CA GLY A 74 -14.75 1.88 0.50
C GLY A 74 -13.94 1.54 -0.75
N MET A 75 -12.73 2.10 -0.91
CA MET A 75 -11.85 1.81 -2.04
C MET A 75 -11.33 0.37 -1.98
N GLN A 76 -11.04 -0.20 -3.14
CA GLN A 76 -10.42 -1.53 -3.24
C GLN A 76 -8.95 -1.49 -2.82
N GLY A 77 -8.24 -0.38 -3.10
CA GLY A 77 -6.81 -0.31 -2.83
C GLY A 77 -6.11 0.97 -3.26
N VAL A 78 -4.81 1.00 -2.97
CA VAL A 78 -3.89 2.04 -3.40
C VAL A 78 -2.54 1.45 -3.80
N VAL A 79 -1.82 2.14 -4.69
CA VAL A 79 -0.43 1.82 -5.01
C VAL A 79 0.47 2.97 -4.57
N LEU A 80 1.35 2.66 -3.63
CA LEU A 80 2.32 3.59 -3.07
C LEU A 80 3.46 3.82 -4.06
N LYS A 81 3.79 5.09 -4.31
CA LYS A 81 4.83 5.50 -5.25
C LYS A 81 5.80 6.50 -4.63
N SER A 82 7.08 6.27 -4.86
CA SER A 82 8.19 7.17 -4.51
C SER A 82 9.12 7.30 -5.73
N HIS A 83 9.78 8.45 -5.86
CA HIS A 83 10.85 8.65 -6.85
C HIS A 83 12.20 8.14 -6.34
N GLU A 84 12.32 7.89 -5.04
CA GLU A 84 13.61 7.80 -4.38
C GLU A 84 13.96 6.36 -4.00
N TYR A 85 12.95 5.49 -3.82
CA TYR A 85 13.14 4.12 -3.36
C TYR A 85 12.00 3.18 -3.79
N PRO A 86 12.22 1.84 -3.82
CA PRO A 86 11.16 0.86 -4.02
C PRO A 86 10.16 0.86 -2.85
N THR A 87 8.87 0.99 -3.15
CA THR A 87 7.84 1.24 -2.13
C THR A 87 7.17 -0.02 -1.60
N HIS A 88 7.40 -1.17 -2.22
CA HIS A 88 6.71 -2.40 -1.80
C HIS A 88 7.00 -2.82 -0.35
N PRO A 89 8.20 -2.68 0.23
CA PRO A 89 8.41 -2.95 1.65
C PRO A 89 7.49 -2.15 2.58
N VAL A 90 7.19 -0.89 2.23
CA VAL A 90 6.23 -0.07 2.99
C VAL A 90 4.79 -0.53 2.74
N ALA A 91 4.45 -0.90 1.50
CA ALA A 91 3.13 -1.41 1.17
C ALA A 91 2.80 -2.72 1.90
N ASP A 92 3.77 -3.63 1.99
CA ASP A 92 3.66 -4.92 2.67
C ASP A 92 3.35 -4.73 4.15
N THR A 93 4.20 -3.99 4.87
CA THR A 93 3.96 -3.64 6.29
C THR A 93 2.69 -2.83 6.52
N THR A 94 2.28 -1.98 5.58
CA THR A 94 1.01 -1.24 5.68
C THR A 94 -0.19 -2.18 5.51
N SER A 95 -0.08 -3.19 4.65
CA SER A 95 -1.13 -4.18 4.42
C SER A 95 -1.41 -5.02 5.66
N GLU A 96 -0.40 -5.28 6.50
CA GLU A 96 -0.59 -5.94 7.79
C GLU A 96 -1.45 -5.11 8.76
N LEU A 97 -1.35 -3.79 8.69
CA LEU A 97 -2.06 -2.86 9.57
C LEU A 97 -3.48 -2.54 9.08
N VAL A 98 -3.71 -2.56 7.76
CA VAL A 98 -5.00 -2.26 7.13
C VAL A 98 -5.37 -3.36 6.12
N PRO A 99 -5.69 -4.59 6.61
CA PRO A 99 -5.88 -5.75 5.75
C PRO A 99 -7.13 -5.68 4.86
N GLU A 100 -8.05 -4.75 5.11
CA GLU A 100 -9.26 -4.58 4.29
C GLU A 100 -9.00 -3.86 2.96
N VAL A 101 -7.84 -3.23 2.80
CA VAL A 101 -7.46 -2.45 1.61
C VAL A 101 -6.26 -3.09 0.96
N THR A 102 -6.31 -3.26 -0.36
CA THR A 102 -5.15 -3.75 -1.11
C THR A 102 -4.11 -2.63 -1.20
N VAL A 103 -2.99 -2.74 -0.47
CA VAL A 103 -1.89 -1.77 -0.56
C VAL A 103 -0.74 -2.39 -1.35
N LEU A 104 -0.45 -1.83 -2.51
CA LEU A 104 0.64 -2.31 -3.37
C LEU A 104 1.76 -1.27 -3.44
N GLY A 105 2.92 -1.73 -3.90
CA GLY A 105 4.06 -0.87 -4.17
C GLY A 105 4.74 -1.26 -5.47
N GLY A 106 5.78 -0.51 -5.80
CA GLY A 106 6.52 -0.65 -7.04
C GLY A 106 7.87 0.05 -6.96
N VAL A 107 8.44 0.35 -8.13
CA VAL A 107 9.73 1.04 -8.24
C VAL A 107 9.70 2.05 -9.37
N ALA A 108 10.12 3.28 -9.11
CA ALA A 108 10.41 4.26 -10.15
C ALA A 108 11.89 4.19 -10.52
N LEU A 109 12.20 4.11 -11.80
CA LEU A 109 13.57 3.95 -12.32
C LEU A 109 14.32 5.28 -12.41
N ASP A 110 14.16 6.13 -11.39
CA ASP A 110 14.89 7.38 -11.24
C ASP A 110 16.30 7.15 -10.66
N LEU A 111 17.13 8.20 -10.64
CA LEU A 111 18.51 8.12 -10.16
C LEU A 111 18.64 7.63 -8.70
N GLY A 112 17.60 7.76 -7.87
CA GLY A 112 17.60 7.24 -6.50
C GLY A 112 17.83 5.73 -6.41
N VAL A 113 17.43 4.98 -7.44
CA VAL A 113 17.72 3.53 -7.57
C VAL A 113 18.80 3.23 -8.62
N GLY A 114 19.51 4.24 -9.10
CA GLY A 114 20.55 4.11 -10.13
C GLY A 114 20.05 4.26 -11.58
N GLY A 115 18.82 4.72 -11.80
CA GLY A 115 18.24 4.89 -13.13
C GLY A 115 17.54 3.62 -13.65
N LEU A 116 17.70 3.32 -14.94
CA LEU A 116 17.18 2.11 -15.59
C LEU A 116 17.88 0.84 -15.05
N ASN A 117 17.51 0.44 -13.84
CA ASN A 117 18.14 -0.62 -13.07
C ASN A 117 17.27 -1.88 -13.03
N ILE A 118 17.65 -2.88 -13.84
CA ILE A 118 17.00 -4.20 -13.88
C ILE A 118 17.01 -4.91 -12.52
N HIS A 119 18.10 -4.81 -11.76
CA HIS A 119 18.20 -5.49 -10.47
C HIS A 119 17.24 -4.92 -9.43
N ALA A 120 16.98 -3.60 -9.48
CA ALA A 120 15.97 -2.97 -8.63
C ALA A 120 14.56 -3.44 -9.00
N VAL A 121 14.26 -3.61 -10.29
CA VAL A 121 12.99 -4.18 -10.77
C VAL A 121 12.81 -5.62 -10.27
N GLU A 122 13.81 -6.47 -10.50
CA GLU A 122 13.77 -7.88 -10.12
C GLU A 122 13.59 -8.06 -8.61
N ALA A 123 14.36 -7.35 -7.80
CA ALA A 123 14.22 -7.38 -6.34
C ALA A 123 12.82 -6.92 -5.90
N THR A 124 12.32 -5.83 -6.49
CA THR A 124 10.98 -5.30 -6.16
C THR A 124 9.87 -6.30 -6.54
N ALA A 125 9.97 -6.92 -7.71
CA ALA A 125 9.01 -7.91 -8.17
C ALA A 125 9.01 -9.16 -7.27
N ASN A 126 10.20 -9.66 -6.90
CA ASN A 126 10.36 -10.81 -6.01
C ASN A 126 9.81 -10.56 -4.60
N MET A 127 9.84 -9.32 -4.12
CA MET A 127 9.21 -8.95 -2.84
C MET A 127 7.69 -8.87 -2.92
N GLY A 128 7.09 -8.81 -4.11
CA GLY A 128 5.63 -8.66 -4.27
C GLY A 128 5.19 -7.33 -4.92
N GLY A 129 6.13 -6.47 -5.33
CA GLY A 129 5.82 -5.26 -6.07
C GLY A 129 5.14 -5.56 -7.40
N ARG A 130 4.28 -4.64 -7.86
CA ARG A 130 3.43 -4.84 -9.04
C ARG A 130 3.55 -3.77 -10.11
N ILE A 131 4.21 -2.64 -9.81
CA ILE A 131 4.34 -1.53 -10.75
C ILE A 131 5.81 -1.13 -10.95
N VAL A 132 6.14 -0.84 -12.20
CA VAL A 132 7.40 -0.19 -12.58
C VAL A 132 7.06 1.12 -13.27
N TRP A 133 7.57 2.23 -12.74
CA TRP A 133 7.50 3.53 -13.39
C TRP A 133 8.81 3.83 -14.10
N MET A 134 8.72 4.35 -15.32
CA MET A 134 9.87 4.88 -16.04
C MET A 134 10.45 6.10 -15.32
N PRO A 135 11.70 6.49 -15.63
CA PRO A 135 12.30 7.70 -15.09
C PRO A 135 11.34 8.89 -15.25
N THR A 136 11.11 9.65 -14.18
CA THR A 136 10.40 10.93 -14.26
C THR A 136 11.39 12.05 -13.99
N TYR A 137 11.85 12.23 -12.75
CA TYR A 137 12.75 13.33 -12.38
C TYR A 137 14.11 13.27 -13.05
N SER A 138 14.55 12.07 -13.41
CA SER A 138 15.80 11.87 -14.13
C SER A 138 15.63 11.78 -15.65
N ALA A 139 14.39 11.79 -16.15
CA ALA A 139 14.13 11.88 -17.58
C ALA A 139 14.62 13.22 -18.11
N LYS A 140 15.10 13.20 -19.36
CA LYS A 140 15.54 14.41 -20.05
C LYS A 140 14.44 15.48 -20.08
N ALA A 141 13.20 15.05 -20.35
CA ALA A 141 12.05 15.94 -20.43
C ALA A 141 11.81 16.72 -19.13
N ASP A 142 11.87 16.07 -17.97
CA ASP A 142 11.67 16.75 -16.68
C ASP A 142 12.88 17.60 -16.28
N ARG A 143 14.10 17.22 -16.68
CA ARG A 143 15.32 17.96 -16.33
C ARG A 143 15.53 19.24 -17.15
N GLU A 144 14.91 19.33 -18.31
CA GLU A 144 15.03 20.46 -19.24
C GLU A 144 13.78 21.37 -19.24
N ALA A 145 12.76 21.04 -18.45
CA ALA A 145 11.55 21.83 -18.24
C ALA A 145 11.76 22.94 -17.20
#